data_AF-A0A6I1E9B3-F1
#
_entry.id   AF-A0A6I1E9B3-F1
#
_cell.length_a   1.000
_cell.length_b   1.000
_cell.length_c   1.000
_cell.angle_alpha   90.00
_cell.angle_beta   90.00
_cell.angle_gamma   90.00
#
_symmetry.space_group_name_H-M   'P 1'
#
loop_
_entity.id
_entity.type
_entity.pdbx_description
1 polymer ?
#
loop_
_entity_poly.entity_id
_entity_poly.type
_entity_poly.pdbx_seq_one_letter_code
_entity_poly.pdbx_strand_id
1 'polypeptide(L)'
;MRWTALLAGAISIVLATALAVFTAGKLVDHVERHTERRLVTILNEAGESWATVRADGFQVIIGGLAADEATRFRIIQLMNANVNESRVYDKTSVSQPDGLQPPRFSLEILRNVERVSLIGLIPTSLGRDYILDRVRKLNPDTQVTDMLEQADHAAPAGWQTSVDFALSRLEQLPRSKVSVTPERVKVTAVSETPEAEKTLKKKLAEDKPDDLNLVLNISAPRPVITPFQFRLKMNDGQGTLDACSADTSFARTKITRALHRVGLTGGVACNIGLGVPTTDWADAIIMSIDAMAKLKSGTITFTDSDIALIASDTVTQDTFDTVIGELENALPRLFSLQAILTPKPLIDGQTGEIILPDFTVTKSPEGLVQMRGRLPDALRKTTVSAYAASLFGSESIHNQTRIVEGLPDGWTVRSMAALEALSHMHNGSVIVQPDTIDVKGKSAKKNISSIISRIFATRIGPSVNFETDVVYDEKLTIEATEVGLSDADCEKQITAVLGARKINFAPSSSSIEEASLGVIDTIAEILIECPSAPFEIAGHTDSQGGEESNKTLSQGRADAVLAALLQRRIRTAKMKSVGYGEVNPIADNSTEEGRAQNRRIEFSLIQETSDDG
;
A
#
# COMPACT_ATOMS: atom_id res chain seq x y z
N MET A 1 -25.45 -16.40 129.16
CA MET A 1 -25.87 -17.41 128.17
C MET A 1 -26.17 -16.87 126.76
N ARG A 2 -26.31 -15.55 126.49
CA ARG A 2 -26.66 -15.04 125.14
C ARG A 2 -25.47 -14.90 124.16
N TRP A 3 -24.24 -14.69 124.64
CA TRP A 3 -23.05 -14.48 123.79
C TRP A 3 -22.50 -15.76 123.15
N THR A 4 -22.58 -16.90 123.86
CA THR A 4 -22.14 -18.20 123.34
C THR A 4 -23.00 -18.66 122.15
N ALA A 5 -24.29 -18.33 122.15
CA ALA A 5 -25.19 -18.61 121.03
C ALA A 5 -24.88 -17.75 119.79
N LEU A 6 -24.53 -16.46 119.97
CA LEU A 6 -24.13 -15.57 118.86
C LEU A 6 -22.80 -15.99 118.24
N LEU A 7 -21.84 -16.41 119.05
CA LEU A 7 -20.51 -16.83 118.59
C LEU A 7 -20.57 -18.17 117.84
N ALA A 8 -21.37 -19.12 118.32
CA ALA A 8 -21.66 -20.37 117.62
C ALA A 8 -22.40 -20.15 116.28
N GLY A 9 -23.33 -19.18 116.24
CA GLY A 9 -24.02 -18.77 115.01
C GLY A 9 -23.06 -18.16 113.98
N ALA A 10 -22.18 -17.25 114.40
CA ALA A 10 -21.19 -16.63 113.52
C ALA A 10 -20.19 -17.66 112.95
N ILE A 11 -19.68 -18.58 113.78
CA ILE A 11 -18.80 -19.66 113.33
C ILE A 11 -19.51 -20.56 112.31
N SER A 12 -20.78 -20.89 112.53
CA SER A 12 -21.56 -21.72 111.61
C SER A 12 -21.77 -21.05 110.26
N ILE A 13 -22.02 -19.73 110.23
CA ILE A 13 -22.13 -18.95 108.98
C ILE A 13 -20.79 -18.92 108.23
N VAL A 14 -19.68 -18.68 108.93
CA VAL A 14 -18.35 -18.66 108.31
C VAL A 14 -17.99 -20.03 107.73
N LEU A 15 -18.24 -21.12 108.48
CA LEU A 15 -18.00 -22.48 108.00
C LEU A 15 -18.91 -22.84 106.82
N ALA A 16 -20.19 -22.50 106.88
CA ALA A 16 -21.11 -22.72 105.77
C ALA A 16 -20.71 -21.92 104.51
N THR A 17 -20.25 -20.68 104.69
CA THR A 17 -19.77 -19.83 103.59
C THR A 17 -18.48 -20.39 102.99
N ALA A 18 -17.52 -20.78 103.84
CA ALA A 18 -16.26 -21.39 103.38
C ALA A 18 -16.52 -22.71 102.64
N LEU A 19 -17.42 -23.55 103.15
CA LEU A 19 -17.83 -24.79 102.48
C LEU A 19 -18.56 -24.50 101.16
N ALA A 20 -19.46 -23.50 101.11
CA ALA A 20 -20.15 -23.10 99.89
C ALA A 20 -19.18 -22.59 98.82
N VAL A 21 -18.21 -21.74 99.19
CA VAL A 21 -17.18 -21.24 98.26
C VAL A 21 -16.28 -22.37 97.78
N PHE A 22 -15.84 -23.26 98.68
CA PHE A 22 -15.00 -24.40 98.32
C PHE A 22 -15.72 -25.38 97.38
N THR A 23 -16.97 -25.72 97.71
CA THR A 23 -17.80 -26.63 96.89
C THR A 23 -18.14 -26.00 95.53
N ALA A 24 -18.46 -24.70 95.48
CA ALA A 24 -18.68 -23.97 94.23
C ALA A 24 -17.41 -23.93 93.37
N GLY A 25 -16.24 -23.64 93.97
CA GLY A 25 -14.97 -23.67 93.25
C GLY A 25 -14.64 -25.06 92.69
N LYS A 26 -14.83 -26.11 93.50
CA LYS A 26 -14.64 -27.50 93.03
C LYS A 26 -15.62 -27.91 91.93
N LEU A 27 -16.85 -27.40 91.96
CA LEU A 27 -17.84 -27.67 90.94
C LEU A 27 -17.48 -26.97 89.62
N VAL A 28 -17.07 -25.70 89.68
CA VAL A 28 -16.57 -24.95 88.50
C VAL A 28 -15.37 -25.68 87.90
N ASP A 29 -14.35 -26.00 88.69
CA ASP A 29 -13.16 -26.75 88.24
C ASP A 29 -13.54 -28.12 87.62
N HIS A 30 -14.58 -28.77 88.13
CA HIS A 30 -15.03 -30.06 87.63
C HIS A 30 -15.73 -29.91 86.27
N VAL A 31 -16.62 -28.92 86.14
CA VAL A 31 -17.37 -28.62 84.91
C VAL A 31 -16.42 -28.15 83.81
N GLU A 32 -15.48 -27.26 84.12
CA GLU A 32 -14.47 -26.76 83.18
C GLU A 32 -13.62 -27.91 82.63
N ARG A 33 -13.00 -28.70 83.53
CA ARG A 33 -12.15 -29.84 83.11
C ARG A 33 -12.94 -30.92 82.38
N HIS A 34 -14.20 -31.14 82.73
CA HIS A 34 -15.04 -32.10 82.00
C HIS A 34 -15.37 -31.59 80.59
N THR A 35 -15.69 -30.30 80.46
CA THR A 35 -15.99 -29.64 79.18
C THR A 35 -14.76 -29.63 78.27
N GLU A 36 -13.59 -29.23 78.79
CA GLU A 36 -12.33 -29.24 78.04
C GLU A 36 -11.98 -30.62 77.52
N ARG A 37 -12.00 -31.66 78.38
CA ARG A 37 -11.69 -33.03 77.96
C ARG A 37 -12.62 -33.52 76.85
N ARG A 38 -13.91 -33.21 76.95
CA ARG A 38 -14.89 -33.59 75.93
C ARG A 38 -14.61 -32.89 74.60
N LEU A 39 -14.37 -31.58 74.62
CA LEU A 39 -14.11 -30.80 73.41
C LEU A 39 -12.76 -31.14 72.77
N VAL A 40 -11.73 -31.39 73.56
CA VAL A 40 -10.43 -31.89 73.06
C VAL A 40 -10.57 -33.25 72.40
N THR A 41 -11.41 -34.15 72.95
CA THR A 41 -11.68 -35.45 72.33
C THR A 41 -12.35 -35.28 70.97
N ILE A 42 -13.37 -34.41 70.88
CA ILE A 42 -14.08 -34.09 69.63
C ILE A 42 -13.13 -33.49 68.58
N LEU A 43 -12.24 -32.58 68.98
CA LEU A 43 -11.25 -31.98 68.08
C LEU A 43 -10.28 -33.02 67.52
N ASN A 44 -9.79 -33.92 68.37
CA ASN A 44 -8.88 -34.99 67.94
C ASN A 44 -9.57 -35.99 67.00
N GLU A 45 -10.83 -36.35 67.28
CA GLU A 45 -11.63 -37.23 66.41
C GLU A 45 -11.92 -36.60 65.04
N ALA A 46 -12.09 -35.28 64.99
CA ALA A 46 -12.27 -34.53 63.75
C ALA A 46 -10.97 -34.29 62.97
N GLY A 47 -9.81 -34.73 63.49
CA GLY A 47 -8.50 -34.48 62.87
C GLY A 47 -7.99 -33.05 63.04
N GLU A 48 -8.60 -32.27 63.94
CA GLU A 48 -8.34 -30.84 64.15
C GLU A 48 -7.41 -30.61 65.37
N SER A 49 -6.37 -31.44 65.51
CA SER A 49 -5.46 -31.46 66.67
C SER A 49 -4.55 -30.23 66.79
N TRP A 50 -4.56 -29.33 65.80
CA TRP A 50 -3.82 -28.06 65.83
C TRP A 50 -4.49 -27.03 66.75
N ALA A 51 -5.78 -27.19 67.05
CA ALA A 51 -6.51 -26.28 67.92
C ALA A 51 -6.46 -26.72 69.38
N THR A 52 -6.44 -25.72 70.24
CA THR A 52 -6.46 -25.84 71.70
C THR A 52 -7.75 -25.23 72.23
N VAL A 53 -8.30 -25.85 73.27
CA VAL A 53 -9.54 -25.40 73.91
C VAL A 53 -9.33 -25.24 75.40
N ARG A 54 -9.80 -24.12 75.94
CA ARG A 54 -9.83 -23.84 77.38
C ARG A 54 -11.23 -23.41 77.79
N ALA A 55 -11.74 -23.94 78.89
CA ALA A 55 -12.97 -23.48 79.52
C ALA A 55 -12.64 -22.45 80.61
N ASP A 56 -13.45 -21.41 80.69
CA ASP A 56 -13.35 -20.34 81.69
C ASP A 56 -14.75 -20.00 82.19
N GLY A 57 -15.16 -20.61 83.30
CA GLY A 57 -16.52 -20.66 83.80
C GLY A 57 -17.48 -21.21 82.74
N PHE A 58 -18.28 -20.31 82.16
CA PHE A 58 -19.21 -20.65 81.09
C PHE A 58 -18.64 -20.44 79.68
N GLN A 59 -17.49 -19.80 79.51
CA GLN A 59 -16.91 -19.53 78.19
C GLN A 59 -15.98 -20.65 77.73
N VAL A 60 -15.92 -20.85 76.42
CA VAL A 60 -15.01 -21.79 75.76
C VAL A 60 -14.14 -20.98 74.81
N ILE A 61 -12.84 -20.92 75.10
CA ILE A 61 -11.87 -20.19 74.30
C ILE A 61 -11.13 -21.18 73.42
N ILE A 62 -11.13 -20.93 72.12
CA ILE A 62 -10.42 -21.74 71.12
C ILE A 62 -9.20 -20.95 70.66
N GLY A 63 -8.04 -21.59 70.60
CA GLY A 63 -6.80 -20.97 70.10
C GLY A 63 -5.98 -21.95 69.26
N GLY A 64 -5.02 -21.46 68.50
CA GLY A 64 -4.19 -22.28 67.61
C GLY A 64 -3.99 -21.63 66.25
N LEU A 65 -3.07 -22.16 65.46
CA LEU A 65 -2.74 -21.67 64.12
C LEU A 65 -3.33 -22.61 63.06
N ALA A 66 -4.35 -22.15 62.36
CA ALA A 66 -5.02 -22.88 61.27
C ALA A 66 -4.17 -22.83 59.98
N ALA A 67 -4.22 -23.87 59.15
CA ALA A 67 -3.52 -23.88 57.86
C ALA A 67 -4.17 -22.92 56.83
N ASP A 68 -5.50 -22.80 56.86
CA ASP A 68 -6.28 -21.92 55.98
C ASP A 68 -7.59 -21.49 56.67
N GLU A 69 -8.32 -20.56 56.04
CA GLU A 69 -9.60 -20.05 56.57
C GLU A 69 -10.69 -21.13 56.63
N ALA A 70 -10.64 -22.12 55.73
CA ALA A 70 -11.62 -23.21 55.70
C ALA A 70 -11.50 -24.11 56.93
N THR A 71 -10.27 -24.38 57.36
CA THR A 71 -9.94 -25.18 58.54
C THR A 71 -10.30 -24.43 59.82
N ARG A 72 -10.00 -23.13 59.90
CA ARG A 72 -10.45 -22.25 60.99
C ARG A 72 -11.97 -22.26 61.13
N PHE A 73 -12.69 -22.07 60.03
CA PHE A 73 -14.15 -22.05 60.03
C PHE A 73 -14.76 -23.39 60.44
N ARG A 74 -14.16 -24.52 60.02
CA ARG A 74 -14.62 -25.86 60.37
C ARG A 74 -14.63 -26.10 61.88
N ILE A 75 -13.62 -25.60 62.59
CA ILE A 75 -13.57 -25.71 64.06
C ILE A 75 -14.65 -24.87 64.74
N ILE A 76 -14.87 -23.63 64.28
CA ILE A 76 -15.93 -22.78 64.83
C ILE A 76 -17.29 -23.48 64.70
N GLN A 77 -17.57 -24.09 63.54
CA GLN A 77 -18.78 -24.89 63.33
C GLN A 77 -18.85 -26.11 64.26
N LEU A 78 -17.76 -26.86 64.39
CA LEU A 78 -17.69 -28.03 65.27
C LEU A 78 -17.91 -27.66 66.74
N MET A 79 -17.42 -26.50 67.17
CA MET A 79 -17.60 -26.00 68.53
C MET A 79 -19.02 -25.49 68.76
N ASN A 80 -19.59 -24.76 67.80
CA ASN A 80 -20.99 -24.29 67.85
C ASN A 80 -22.02 -25.43 67.82
N ALA A 81 -21.67 -26.59 67.27
CA ALA A 81 -22.51 -27.79 67.31
C ALA A 81 -22.56 -28.45 68.70
N ASN A 82 -21.52 -28.26 69.53
CA ASN A 82 -21.37 -28.92 70.83
C ASN A 82 -21.53 -27.97 72.01
N VAL A 83 -21.41 -26.66 71.78
CA VAL A 83 -21.52 -25.58 72.76
C VAL A 83 -22.32 -24.45 72.11
N ASN A 84 -23.15 -23.77 72.89
CA ASN A 84 -23.91 -22.61 72.39
C ASN A 84 -22.95 -21.53 71.84
N GLU A 85 -23.23 -21.01 70.65
CA GLU A 85 -22.42 -20.01 69.94
C GLU A 85 -22.06 -18.78 70.81
N SER A 86 -22.99 -18.32 71.66
CA SER A 86 -22.77 -17.18 72.57
C SER A 86 -21.69 -17.42 73.64
N ARG A 87 -21.23 -18.66 73.80
CA ARG A 87 -20.22 -19.07 74.78
C ARG A 87 -18.86 -19.36 74.14
N VAL A 88 -18.77 -19.40 72.81
CA VAL A 88 -17.55 -19.73 72.08
C VAL A 88 -16.80 -18.45 71.74
N TYR A 89 -15.54 -18.35 72.16
CA TYR A 89 -14.67 -17.22 71.88
C TYR A 89 -13.46 -17.68 71.07
N ASP A 90 -13.44 -17.28 69.80
CA ASP A 90 -12.38 -17.66 68.88
C ASP A 90 -11.15 -16.72 68.98
N LYS A 91 -9.99 -17.31 69.30
CA LYS A 91 -8.66 -16.69 69.28
C LYS A 91 -7.71 -17.44 68.33
N THR A 92 -8.22 -18.21 67.39
CA THR A 92 -7.40 -18.85 66.36
C THR A 92 -6.88 -17.84 65.35
N SER A 93 -5.71 -18.10 64.78
CA SER A 93 -5.12 -17.34 63.68
C SER A 93 -4.90 -18.25 62.48
N VAL A 94 -4.80 -17.69 61.27
CA VAL A 94 -4.51 -18.45 60.04
C VAL A 94 -3.06 -18.26 59.66
N SER A 95 -2.36 -19.35 59.34
CA SER A 95 -1.02 -19.36 58.77
C SER A 95 -1.03 -18.66 57.43
N GLN A 96 -0.43 -17.47 57.35
CA GLN A 96 -0.18 -16.82 56.06
C GLN A 96 1.00 -17.54 55.39
N PRO A 97 0.89 -17.95 54.12
CA PRO A 97 2.05 -18.45 53.39
C PRO A 97 3.12 -17.35 53.32
N ASP A 98 4.33 -17.63 53.81
CA ASP A 98 5.49 -16.79 53.55
C ASP A 98 5.74 -16.73 52.03
N GLY A 99 5.70 -15.52 51.49
CA GLY A 99 6.07 -15.24 50.10
C GLY A 99 4.89 -14.95 49.18
N LEU A 100 4.36 -13.72 49.23
CA LEU A 100 3.78 -13.10 48.04
C LEU A 100 4.88 -13.18 46.95
N GLN A 101 4.65 -13.96 45.89
CA GLN A 101 5.54 -13.91 44.74
C GLN A 101 5.65 -12.45 44.29
N PRO A 102 6.86 -11.92 44.03
CA PRO A 102 7.01 -10.55 43.62
C PRO A 102 6.14 -10.29 42.38
N PRO A 103 5.47 -9.12 42.31
CA PRO A 103 4.63 -8.79 41.17
C PRO A 103 5.44 -8.86 39.89
N ARG A 104 4.85 -9.43 38.83
CA ARG A 104 5.48 -9.46 37.52
C ARG A 104 5.40 -8.09 36.89
N PHE A 105 6.47 -7.31 37.05
CA PHE A 105 6.59 -6.02 36.39
C PHE A 105 6.73 -6.20 34.87
N SER A 106 5.91 -5.45 34.14
CA SER A 106 5.92 -5.45 32.68
C SER A 106 5.43 -4.09 32.18
N LEU A 107 6.09 -3.58 31.15
CA LEU A 107 5.71 -2.36 30.45
C LEU A 107 5.48 -2.69 28.98
N GLU A 108 4.27 -2.43 28.50
CA GLU A 108 3.90 -2.52 27.10
C GLU A 108 3.75 -1.12 26.54
N ILE A 109 4.50 -0.84 25.47
CA ILE A 109 4.48 0.43 24.76
C ILE A 109 3.91 0.16 23.38
N LEU A 110 2.68 0.63 23.14
CA LEU A 110 2.03 0.58 21.83
C LEU A 110 2.20 1.93 21.16
N ARG A 111 2.97 1.99 20.08
CA ARG A 111 3.22 3.22 19.33
C ARG A 111 2.67 3.12 17.92
N ASN A 112 1.86 4.10 17.56
CA ASN A 112 1.55 4.46 16.19
C ASN A 112 2.12 5.87 15.90
N VAL A 113 1.94 6.37 14.67
CA VAL A 113 2.54 7.64 14.23
C VAL A 113 2.16 8.82 15.15
N GLU A 114 0.90 8.88 15.58
CA GLU A 114 0.34 10.02 16.34
C GLU A 114 0.06 9.72 17.82
N ARG A 115 0.14 8.44 18.23
CA ARG A 115 -0.29 8.01 19.57
C ARG A 115 0.66 7.00 20.18
N VAL A 116 0.95 7.16 21.47
CA VAL A 116 1.64 6.17 22.30
C VAL A 116 0.72 5.76 23.45
N SER A 117 0.53 4.45 23.63
CA SER A 117 -0.19 3.89 24.79
C SER A 117 0.78 3.12 25.67
N LEU A 118 0.78 3.43 26.96
CA LEU A 118 1.61 2.81 27.97
C LEU A 118 0.72 1.95 28.88
N ILE A 119 1.02 0.65 28.97
CA ILE A 119 0.17 -0.32 29.67
C ILE A 119 1.06 -1.23 30.51
N GLY A 120 0.65 -1.52 31.75
CA GLY A 120 1.27 -2.55 32.58
C GLY A 120 1.60 -2.10 33.99
N LEU A 121 2.24 -3.00 34.73
CA LEU A 121 2.58 -2.82 36.14
C LEU A 121 4.06 -2.46 36.28
N ILE A 122 4.35 -1.33 36.95
CA ILE A 122 5.71 -0.81 37.13
C ILE A 122 6.07 -0.62 38.63
N PRO A 123 7.34 -0.70 39.02
CA PRO A 123 7.78 -0.36 40.37
C PRO A 123 7.66 1.14 40.64
N THR A 124 7.36 1.52 41.87
CA THR A 124 7.31 2.94 42.28
C THR A 124 8.67 3.65 42.13
N SER A 125 9.79 2.94 42.29
CA SER A 125 11.14 3.50 42.32
C SER A 125 11.62 4.13 41.01
N LEU A 126 11.13 3.67 39.85
CA LEU A 126 11.48 4.26 38.55
C LEU A 126 10.54 5.38 38.11
N GLY A 127 9.42 5.59 38.83
CA GLY A 127 8.46 6.67 38.62
C GLY A 127 7.68 6.58 37.29
N ARG A 128 6.34 6.57 37.38
CA ARG A 128 5.44 6.76 36.22
C ARG A 128 5.79 8.03 35.43
N ASP A 129 6.16 9.09 36.15
CA ASP A 129 6.50 10.39 35.57
C ASP A 129 7.76 10.36 34.70
N TYR A 130 8.76 9.54 35.04
CA TYR A 130 9.98 9.39 34.24
C TYR A 130 9.65 8.84 32.84
N ILE A 131 8.82 7.79 32.80
CA ILE A 131 8.38 7.15 31.55
C ILE A 131 7.56 8.16 30.73
N LEU A 132 6.61 8.86 31.36
CA LEU A 132 5.75 9.84 30.70
C LEU A 132 6.54 11.02 30.12
N ASP A 133 7.48 11.59 30.87
CA ASP A 133 8.32 12.70 30.41
C ASP A 133 9.17 12.28 29.19
N ARG A 134 9.75 11.08 29.24
CA ARG A 134 10.57 10.58 28.13
C ARG A 134 9.76 10.33 26.87
N VAL A 135 8.53 9.83 27.00
CA VAL A 135 7.63 9.64 25.85
C VAL A 135 7.14 10.97 25.29
N ARG A 136 6.80 11.95 26.13
CA ARG A 136 6.36 13.30 25.69
C ARG A 136 7.46 14.06 24.95
N LYS A 137 8.73 13.82 25.30
CA LYS A 137 9.89 14.40 24.60
C LYS A 137 10.12 13.86 23.18
N LEU A 138 9.47 12.76 22.78
CA LEU A 138 9.62 12.19 21.45
C LEU A 138 9.03 13.08 20.35
N ASN A 139 7.83 13.64 20.58
CA ASN A 139 7.19 14.61 19.69
C ASN A 139 6.06 15.33 20.48
N PRO A 140 6.04 16.67 20.54
CA PRO A 140 5.02 17.46 21.25
C PRO A 140 3.57 17.14 20.88
N ASP A 141 3.32 16.73 19.64
CA ASP A 141 1.97 16.46 19.13
C ASP A 141 1.50 15.01 19.38
N THR A 142 2.32 14.18 20.02
CA THR A 142 1.97 12.77 20.27
C THR A 142 0.94 12.64 21.38
N GLN A 143 -0.20 12.04 21.08
CA GLN A 143 -1.21 11.70 22.08
C GLN A 143 -0.70 10.56 22.96
N VAL A 144 -0.54 10.80 24.27
CA VAL A 144 -0.11 9.77 25.24
C VAL A 144 -1.32 9.25 26.00
N THR A 145 -1.62 7.96 25.85
CA THR A 145 -2.59 7.21 26.64
C THR A 145 -1.85 6.46 27.74
N ASP A 146 -2.23 6.66 28.98
CA ASP A 146 -1.52 6.11 30.13
C ASP A 146 -2.44 5.21 30.96
N MET A 147 -2.12 3.93 30.92
CA MET A 147 -2.79 2.85 31.64
C MET A 147 -1.77 2.09 32.50
N LEU A 148 -0.77 2.80 33.04
CA LEU A 148 0.23 2.23 33.94
C LEU A 148 -0.29 2.16 35.37
N GLU A 149 -0.07 1.02 36.00
CA GLU A 149 -0.30 0.78 37.43
C GLU A 149 1.03 0.70 38.16
N GLN A 150 1.06 1.12 39.41
CA GLN A 150 2.27 1.09 40.24
C GLN A 150 2.09 0.12 41.41
N ALA A 151 3.14 -0.65 41.72
CA ALA A 151 3.21 -1.47 42.92
C ALA A 151 4.41 -1.08 43.78
N ASP A 152 4.17 -1.00 45.09
CA ASP A 152 5.18 -0.71 46.10
C ASP A 152 6.01 -1.96 46.42
N HIS A 153 6.95 -2.25 45.52
CA HIS A 153 7.92 -3.33 45.65
C HIS A 153 9.24 -2.90 45.00
N ALA A 154 10.36 -3.45 45.50
CA ALA A 154 11.67 -3.18 44.91
C ALA A 154 11.71 -3.57 43.43
N ALA A 155 12.28 -2.68 42.60
CA ALA A 155 12.49 -2.96 41.19
C ALA A 155 13.44 -4.15 41.01
N PRO A 156 13.10 -5.14 40.17
CA PRO A 156 14.00 -6.24 39.85
C PRO A 156 15.27 -5.74 39.15
N ALA A 157 16.35 -6.52 39.28
CA ALA A 157 17.60 -6.24 38.55
C ALA A 157 17.35 -6.15 37.04
N GLY A 158 18.01 -5.20 36.35
CA GLY A 158 17.86 -4.99 34.90
C GLY A 158 16.60 -4.23 34.47
N TRP A 159 15.64 -3.96 35.37
CA TRP A 159 14.41 -3.24 35.03
C TRP A 159 14.66 -1.85 34.43
N GLN A 160 15.49 -1.04 35.09
CA GLN A 160 15.83 0.30 34.61
C GLN A 160 16.52 0.25 33.25
N THR A 161 17.53 -0.59 33.10
CA THR A 161 18.27 -0.80 31.84
C THR A 161 17.32 -1.16 30.70
N SER A 162 16.37 -2.07 30.95
CA SER A 162 15.39 -2.52 29.96
C SER A 162 14.42 -1.41 29.55
N VAL A 163 13.94 -0.61 30.50
CA VAL A 163 13.05 0.54 30.25
C VAL A 163 13.80 1.65 29.49
N ASP A 164 15.00 2.00 29.91
CA ASP A 164 15.81 3.05 29.28
C ASP A 164 16.17 2.68 27.84
N PHE A 165 16.56 1.42 27.61
CA PHE A 165 16.77 0.90 26.26
C PHE A 165 15.49 0.99 25.42
N ALA A 166 14.36 0.50 25.92
CA ALA A 166 13.09 0.57 25.19
C ALA A 166 12.70 2.00 24.82
N LEU A 167 12.75 2.93 25.79
CA LEU A 167 12.37 4.34 25.60
C LEU A 167 13.31 5.09 24.65
N SER A 168 14.63 4.85 24.73
CA SER A 168 15.61 5.49 23.85
C SER A 168 15.47 5.11 22.37
N ARG A 169 14.87 3.94 22.10
CA ARG A 169 14.67 3.42 20.73
C ARG A 169 13.31 3.72 20.15
N LEU A 170 12.40 4.31 20.92
CA LEU A 170 11.06 4.60 20.44
C LEU A 170 11.08 5.50 19.21
N GLU A 171 11.95 6.51 19.13
CA GLU A 171 12.07 7.42 17.98
C GLU A 171 12.25 6.68 16.65
N GLN A 172 13.01 5.58 16.66
CA GLN A 172 13.29 4.75 15.49
C GLN A 172 12.20 3.70 15.21
N LEU A 173 11.14 3.67 16.04
CA LEU A 173 10.08 2.66 16.04
C LEU A 173 8.67 3.30 15.98
N PRO A 174 8.34 4.07 14.92
CA PRO A 174 7.10 4.84 14.83
C PRO A 174 5.82 4.00 14.75
N ARG A 175 5.92 2.72 14.34
CA ARG A 175 4.82 1.75 14.28
C ARG A 175 5.26 0.45 14.95
N SER A 176 5.09 0.38 16.26
CA SER A 176 5.65 -0.71 17.06
C SER A 176 4.85 -1.07 18.30
N LYS A 177 5.04 -2.30 18.74
CA LYS A 177 4.73 -2.79 20.07
C LYS A 177 6.05 -3.20 20.73
N VAL A 178 6.39 -2.54 21.83
CA VAL A 178 7.58 -2.84 22.63
C VAL A 178 7.14 -3.39 23.98
N SER A 179 7.46 -4.65 24.24
CA SER A 179 7.17 -5.34 25.50
C SER A 179 8.44 -5.42 26.34
N VAL A 180 8.39 -4.89 27.54
CA VAL A 180 9.54 -4.73 28.44
C VAL A 180 9.31 -5.51 29.72
N THR A 181 10.29 -6.31 30.10
CA THR A 181 10.38 -7.05 31.37
C THR A 181 11.82 -6.87 31.90
N PRO A 182 12.12 -7.22 33.17
CA PRO A 182 13.44 -6.95 33.75
C PRO A 182 14.65 -7.46 32.97
N GLU A 183 14.52 -8.59 32.28
CA GLU A 183 15.62 -9.24 31.56
C GLU A 183 15.38 -9.32 30.04
N ARG A 184 14.23 -8.85 29.55
CA ARG A 184 13.84 -9.03 28.14
C ARG A 184 13.07 -7.84 27.59
N VAL A 185 13.51 -7.39 26.42
CA VAL A 185 12.78 -6.44 25.56
C VAL A 185 12.41 -7.13 24.26
N LYS A 186 11.12 -7.17 23.95
CA LYS A 186 10.61 -7.68 22.67
C LYS A 186 10.09 -6.51 21.84
N VAL A 187 10.66 -6.32 20.66
CA VAL A 187 10.22 -5.31 19.70
C VAL A 187 9.47 -6.00 18.57
N THR A 188 8.19 -5.67 18.41
CA THR A 188 7.40 -6.03 17.23
C THR A 188 7.12 -4.77 16.43
N ALA A 189 7.62 -4.66 15.20
CA ALA A 189 7.50 -3.42 14.43
C ALA A 189 7.35 -3.68 12.92
N VAL A 190 6.82 -2.69 12.21
CA VAL A 190 6.77 -2.68 10.74
C VAL A 190 7.69 -1.57 10.24
N SER A 191 8.66 -1.91 9.38
CA SER A 191 9.51 -0.92 8.72
C SER A 191 8.89 -0.46 7.40
N GLU A 192 9.37 0.67 6.86
CA GLU A 192 8.87 1.19 5.58
C GLU A 192 9.46 0.44 4.38
N THR A 193 10.74 0.06 4.47
CA THR A 193 11.47 -0.65 3.40
C THR A 193 12.25 -1.85 3.95
N PRO A 194 12.62 -2.83 3.09
CA PRO A 194 13.50 -3.93 3.46
C PRO A 194 14.89 -3.47 3.95
N GLU A 195 15.42 -2.38 3.39
CA GLU A 195 16.71 -1.79 3.80
C GLU A 195 16.60 -1.15 5.19
N ALA A 196 15.48 -0.47 5.46
CA ALA A 196 15.17 0.07 6.78
C ALA A 196 15.01 -1.06 7.80
N GLU A 197 14.40 -2.19 7.44
CA GLU A 197 14.31 -3.39 8.31
C GLU A 197 15.70 -3.88 8.73
N LYS A 198 16.59 -4.10 7.76
CA LYS A 198 17.95 -4.59 8.00
C LYS A 198 18.75 -3.62 8.86
N THR A 199 18.67 -2.33 8.52
CA THR A 199 19.38 -1.26 9.24
C THR A 199 18.89 -1.14 10.68
N LEU A 200 17.58 -1.20 10.89
CA LEU A 200 16.95 -1.12 12.21
C LEU A 200 17.29 -2.36 13.05
N LYS A 201 17.20 -3.57 12.49
CA LYS A 201 17.61 -4.81 13.19
C LYS A 201 19.08 -4.76 13.61
N LYS A 202 19.95 -4.29 12.72
CA LYS A 202 21.39 -4.14 13.00
C LYS A 202 21.64 -3.14 14.12
N LYS A 203 21.10 -1.92 14.02
CA LYS A 203 21.27 -0.86 15.03
C LYS A 203 20.75 -1.30 16.41
N LEU A 204 19.57 -1.93 16.47
CA LEU A 204 19.00 -2.41 17.73
C LEU A 204 19.84 -3.53 18.36
N ALA A 205 20.48 -4.36 17.55
CA ALA A 205 21.36 -5.43 18.03
C ALA A 205 22.73 -4.89 18.51
N GLU A 206 23.30 -3.91 17.80
CA GLU A 206 24.58 -3.27 18.16
C GLU A 206 24.49 -2.47 19.46
N ASP A 207 23.36 -1.80 19.69
CA ASP A 207 23.16 -0.93 20.84
C ASP A 207 22.59 -1.64 22.08
N LYS A 208 22.46 -2.98 22.05
CA LYS A 208 21.87 -3.78 23.13
C LYS A 208 22.81 -3.85 24.34
N PRO A 209 22.34 -3.53 25.56
CA PRO A 209 23.09 -3.82 26.80
C PRO A 209 23.41 -5.31 26.95
N ASP A 210 24.58 -5.66 27.50
CA ASP A 210 25.07 -7.05 27.56
C ASP A 210 24.10 -8.00 28.30
N ASP A 211 23.47 -7.51 29.37
CA ASP A 211 22.56 -8.21 30.27
C ASP A 211 21.10 -8.32 29.76
N LEU A 212 20.78 -7.71 28.61
CA LEU A 212 19.42 -7.66 28.07
C LEU A 212 19.13 -8.76 27.04
N ASN A 213 18.06 -9.52 27.18
CA ASN A 213 17.59 -10.41 26.11
C ASN A 213 16.70 -9.65 25.10
N LEU A 214 17.22 -9.36 23.91
CA LEU A 214 16.50 -8.63 22.86
C LEU A 214 15.86 -9.59 21.86
N VAL A 215 14.53 -9.51 21.70
CA VAL A 215 13.78 -10.29 20.71
C VAL A 215 13.21 -9.33 19.66
N LEU A 216 13.64 -9.46 18.41
CA LEU A 216 13.21 -8.60 17.30
C LEU A 216 12.27 -9.35 16.35
N ASN A 217 11.04 -8.87 16.22
CA ASN A 217 10.07 -9.29 15.21
C ASN A 217 9.71 -8.08 14.33
N ILE A 218 10.60 -7.75 13.40
CA ILE A 218 10.45 -6.60 12.50
C ILE A 218 10.28 -7.11 11.07
N SER A 219 9.25 -6.61 10.38
CA SER A 219 8.93 -6.95 8.99
C SER A 219 8.81 -5.71 8.12
N ALA A 220 9.33 -5.76 6.90
CA ALA A 220 9.03 -4.77 5.85
C ALA A 220 7.86 -5.22 4.96
N PRO A 221 7.09 -4.27 4.39
CA PRO A 221 6.22 -4.56 3.25
C PRO A 221 7.07 -5.04 2.06
N ARG A 222 6.52 -5.96 1.28
CA ARG A 222 7.17 -6.45 0.05
C ARG A 222 7.19 -5.31 -0.98
N PRO A 223 8.32 -5.10 -1.69
CA PRO A 223 8.39 -4.09 -2.73
C PRO A 223 7.42 -4.44 -3.86
N VAL A 224 6.76 -3.45 -4.44
CA VAL A 224 5.95 -3.62 -5.64
C VAL A 224 6.88 -3.54 -6.85
N ILE A 225 6.84 -4.56 -7.71
CA ILE A 225 7.60 -4.64 -8.96
C ILE A 225 6.59 -4.47 -10.10
N THR A 226 6.76 -3.42 -10.89
CA THR A 226 5.96 -3.16 -12.09
C THR A 226 6.87 -2.54 -13.16
N PRO A 227 7.03 -3.16 -14.34
CA PRO A 227 6.51 -4.47 -14.73
C PRO A 227 7.31 -5.63 -14.11
N PHE A 228 6.71 -6.82 -14.00
CA PHE A 228 7.45 -8.05 -13.77
C PHE A 228 8.28 -8.38 -15.00
N GLN A 229 9.57 -8.62 -14.82
CA GLN A 229 10.49 -8.84 -15.92
C GLN A 229 11.28 -10.13 -15.76
N PHE A 230 11.48 -10.81 -16.88
CA PHE A 230 12.44 -11.90 -16.98
C PHE A 230 13.13 -11.82 -18.33
N ARG A 231 14.46 -11.83 -18.36
CA ARG A 231 15.21 -11.78 -19.61
C ARG A 231 16.39 -12.73 -19.57
N LEU A 232 16.34 -13.72 -20.45
CA LEU A 232 17.37 -14.73 -20.64
C LEU A 232 17.92 -14.62 -22.06
N LYS A 233 19.24 -14.50 -22.16
CA LYS A 233 19.96 -14.58 -23.42
C LYS A 233 20.75 -15.88 -23.47
N MET A 234 20.73 -16.56 -24.60
CA MET A 234 21.46 -17.80 -24.85
C MET A 234 22.42 -17.57 -26.02
N ASN A 235 23.68 -17.96 -25.84
CA ASN A 235 24.68 -18.03 -26.91
C ASN A 235 25.32 -19.42 -26.88
N ASP A 236 25.12 -20.21 -27.94
CA ASP A 236 25.69 -21.56 -28.10
C ASP A 236 25.52 -22.47 -26.86
N GLY A 237 24.34 -22.43 -26.25
CA GLY A 237 23.99 -23.25 -25.08
C GLY A 237 24.44 -22.68 -23.73
N GLN A 238 25.12 -21.54 -23.70
CA GLN A 238 25.43 -20.81 -22.47
C GLN A 238 24.42 -19.67 -22.25
N GLY A 239 23.73 -19.71 -21.11
CA GLY A 239 22.77 -18.67 -20.71
C GLY A 239 23.41 -17.52 -19.94
N THR A 240 22.95 -16.30 -20.20
CA THR A 240 23.16 -15.10 -19.37
C THR A 240 21.82 -14.50 -18.98
N LEU A 241 21.64 -14.20 -17.69
CA LEU A 241 20.40 -13.61 -17.17
C LEU A 241 20.58 -12.09 -17.01
N ASP A 242 19.75 -11.32 -17.71
CA ASP A 242 19.78 -9.85 -17.66
C ASP A 242 18.78 -9.29 -16.63
N ALA A 243 17.62 -9.93 -16.47
CA ALA A 243 16.58 -9.54 -15.52
C ALA A 243 15.81 -10.76 -15.00
N CYS A 244 15.41 -10.75 -13.73
CA CYS A 244 14.50 -11.76 -13.17
C CYS A 244 13.71 -11.22 -11.97
N SER A 245 12.39 -11.41 -12.02
CA SER A 245 11.46 -11.13 -10.93
C SER A 245 10.71 -12.40 -10.50
N ALA A 246 10.35 -12.48 -9.23
CA ALA A 246 9.55 -13.54 -8.64
C ALA A 246 8.57 -12.97 -7.60
N ASP A 247 7.44 -13.63 -7.39
CA ASP A 247 6.42 -13.22 -6.42
C ASP A 247 6.68 -13.81 -5.01
N THR A 248 7.33 -14.97 -4.98
CA THR A 248 7.62 -15.76 -3.78
C THR A 248 9.02 -16.37 -3.79
N SER A 249 9.50 -16.75 -2.60
CA SER A 249 10.76 -17.50 -2.46
C SER A 249 10.71 -18.87 -3.13
N PHE A 250 9.51 -19.48 -3.18
CA PHE A 250 9.26 -20.75 -3.85
C PHE A 250 9.39 -20.63 -5.37
N ALA A 251 8.72 -19.64 -5.97
CA ALA A 251 8.83 -19.34 -7.40
C ALA A 251 10.28 -19.07 -7.81
N ARG A 252 11.00 -18.24 -7.05
CA ARG A 252 12.43 -17.99 -7.26
C ARG A 252 13.23 -19.29 -7.30
N THR A 253 13.01 -20.18 -6.34
CA THR A 253 13.75 -21.46 -6.26
C THR A 253 13.49 -22.35 -7.47
N LYS A 254 12.24 -22.43 -7.94
CA LYS A 254 11.90 -23.17 -9.16
C LYS A 254 12.63 -22.59 -10.39
N ILE A 255 12.57 -21.27 -10.58
CA ILE A 255 13.22 -20.57 -11.70
C ILE A 255 14.73 -20.77 -11.68
N THR A 256 15.38 -20.57 -10.52
CA THR A 256 16.83 -20.77 -10.38
C THR A 256 17.25 -22.19 -10.72
N ARG A 257 16.46 -23.21 -10.30
CA ARG A 257 16.73 -24.61 -10.68
C ARG A 257 16.62 -24.84 -12.19
N ALA A 258 15.66 -24.20 -12.86
CA ALA A 258 15.56 -24.28 -14.31
C ALA A 258 16.76 -23.61 -15.00
N LEU A 259 17.21 -22.44 -14.51
CA LEU A 259 18.37 -21.72 -15.04
C LEU A 259 19.68 -22.51 -14.92
N HIS A 260 19.85 -23.29 -13.84
CA HIS A 260 21.01 -24.19 -13.71
C HIS A 260 21.10 -25.23 -14.84
N ARG A 261 19.99 -25.63 -15.46
CA ARG A 261 19.99 -26.58 -16.60
C ARG A 261 20.55 -25.97 -17.89
N VAL A 262 20.57 -24.65 -18.01
CA VAL A 262 21.08 -23.91 -19.18
C VAL A 262 22.44 -23.23 -18.91
N GLY A 263 23.21 -23.76 -17.95
CA GLY A 263 24.60 -23.36 -17.71
C GLY A 263 24.81 -22.14 -16.80
N LEU A 264 23.75 -21.59 -16.20
CA LEU A 264 23.86 -20.50 -15.22
C LEU A 264 24.15 -21.05 -13.83
N THR A 265 25.39 -21.02 -13.37
CA THR A 265 25.83 -21.58 -12.07
C THR A 265 26.24 -20.55 -11.02
N GLY A 266 26.13 -19.24 -11.29
CA GLY A 266 26.50 -18.17 -10.36
C GLY A 266 25.37 -17.20 -10.03
N GLY A 267 25.28 -16.78 -8.76
CA GLY A 267 24.61 -15.56 -8.23
C GLY A 267 23.30 -15.07 -8.84
N VAL A 268 22.46 -15.96 -9.39
CA VAL A 268 21.19 -15.60 -10.03
C VAL A 268 20.22 -15.08 -8.98
N ALA A 269 20.06 -13.76 -8.88
CA ALA A 269 19.16 -13.12 -7.93
C ALA A 269 17.89 -12.65 -8.64
N CYS A 270 16.83 -13.46 -8.59
CA CYS A 270 15.50 -12.96 -8.92
C CYS A 270 14.97 -12.11 -7.76
N ASN A 271 14.59 -10.87 -8.04
CA ASN A 271 14.02 -9.95 -7.06
C ASN A 271 12.61 -10.42 -6.67
N ILE A 272 12.32 -10.49 -5.37
CA ILE A 272 11.01 -10.90 -4.87
C ILE A 272 10.15 -9.67 -4.60
N GLY A 273 8.98 -9.59 -5.21
CA GLY A 273 8.06 -8.45 -5.04
C GLY A 273 6.58 -8.79 -5.27
N LEU A 274 5.73 -7.79 -5.08
CA LEU A 274 4.30 -7.81 -5.39
C LEU A 274 4.05 -7.25 -6.78
N GLY A 275 2.95 -7.63 -7.44
CA GLY A 275 2.60 -7.15 -8.80
C GLY A 275 2.71 -8.21 -9.90
N VAL A 276 2.76 -9.50 -9.52
CA VAL A 276 2.87 -10.60 -10.49
C VAL A 276 1.61 -10.65 -11.37
N PRO A 277 1.74 -10.78 -12.70
CA PRO A 277 0.60 -10.78 -13.62
C PRO A 277 -0.32 -12.00 -13.44
N THR A 278 0.25 -13.15 -13.04
CA THR A 278 -0.47 -14.41 -12.85
C THR A 278 0.28 -15.35 -11.90
N THR A 279 -0.44 -16.28 -11.27
CA THR A 279 0.15 -17.36 -10.45
C THR A 279 1.04 -18.31 -11.26
N ASP A 280 0.84 -18.37 -12.59
CA ASP A 280 1.58 -19.26 -13.47
C ASP A 280 2.92 -18.68 -13.95
N TRP A 281 3.30 -17.49 -13.48
CA TRP A 281 4.53 -16.77 -13.88
C TRP A 281 5.78 -17.63 -13.84
N ALA A 282 6.00 -18.34 -12.72
CA ALA A 282 7.17 -19.19 -12.56
C ALA A 282 7.16 -20.37 -13.54
N ASP A 283 6.00 -20.96 -13.78
CA ASP A 283 5.87 -22.14 -14.63
C ASP A 283 6.03 -21.75 -16.11
N ALA A 284 5.49 -20.61 -16.54
CA ALA A 284 5.71 -20.05 -17.88
C ALA A 284 7.20 -19.75 -18.15
N ILE A 285 7.91 -19.13 -17.19
CA ILE A 285 9.35 -18.92 -17.29
C ILE A 285 10.10 -20.25 -17.46
N ILE A 286 9.73 -21.29 -16.71
CA ILE A 286 10.39 -22.60 -16.77
C ILE A 286 10.18 -23.25 -18.15
N MET A 287 8.95 -23.20 -18.69
CA MET A 287 8.65 -23.69 -20.04
C MET A 287 9.49 -22.96 -21.10
N SER A 288 9.61 -21.64 -20.96
CA SER A 288 10.43 -20.82 -21.84
C SER A 288 11.93 -21.06 -21.72
N ILE A 289 12.45 -21.33 -20.51
CA ILE A 289 13.85 -21.76 -20.32
C ILE A 289 14.09 -23.09 -21.04
N ASP A 290 13.15 -24.03 -20.96
CA ASP A 290 13.25 -25.33 -21.62
C ASP A 290 13.19 -25.20 -23.15
N ALA A 291 12.37 -24.29 -23.69
CA ALA A 291 12.37 -23.95 -25.12
C ALA A 291 13.72 -23.33 -25.55
N MET A 292 14.25 -22.39 -24.77
CA MET A 292 15.55 -21.76 -25.04
C MET A 292 16.71 -22.75 -24.99
N ALA A 293 16.64 -23.78 -24.14
CA ALA A 293 17.61 -24.87 -24.11
C ALA A 293 17.64 -25.66 -25.42
N LYS A 294 16.48 -25.89 -26.04
CA LYS A 294 16.36 -26.56 -27.35
C LYS A 294 16.90 -25.68 -28.49
N LEU A 295 16.60 -24.38 -28.46
CA LEU A 295 17.07 -23.42 -29.47
C LEU A 295 18.58 -23.15 -29.39
N LYS A 296 19.17 -23.26 -28.20
CA LYS A 296 20.59 -23.02 -27.87
C LYS A 296 21.09 -21.58 -28.07
N SER A 297 20.48 -20.79 -28.94
CA SER A 297 20.89 -19.43 -29.28
C SER A 297 19.69 -18.51 -29.50
N GLY A 298 19.64 -17.37 -28.82
CA GLY A 298 18.54 -16.41 -28.91
C GLY A 298 18.36 -15.57 -27.65
N THR A 299 17.30 -14.77 -27.58
CA THR A 299 16.89 -14.04 -26.38
C THR A 299 15.40 -14.21 -26.15
N ILE A 300 15.01 -14.47 -24.91
CA ILE A 300 13.62 -14.41 -24.48
C ILE A 300 13.45 -13.33 -23.42
N THR A 301 12.40 -12.53 -23.56
CA THR A 301 12.04 -11.45 -22.66
C THR A 301 10.58 -11.57 -22.27
N PHE A 302 10.30 -11.49 -20.99
CA PHE A 302 8.98 -11.36 -20.42
C PHE A 302 8.84 -9.95 -19.86
N THR A 303 7.71 -9.33 -20.18
CA THR A 303 7.22 -8.12 -19.52
C THR A 303 5.77 -8.39 -19.17
N ASP A 304 5.51 -8.65 -17.89
CA ASP A 304 4.20 -9.10 -17.39
C ASP A 304 3.65 -10.33 -18.16
N SER A 305 2.58 -10.20 -18.94
CA SER A 305 2.02 -11.31 -19.73
C SER A 305 2.64 -11.46 -21.13
N ASP A 306 3.43 -10.49 -21.58
CA ASP A 306 3.96 -10.48 -22.94
C ASP A 306 5.33 -11.14 -22.99
N ILE A 307 5.49 -12.06 -23.93
CA ILE A 307 6.71 -12.82 -24.16
C ILE A 307 7.23 -12.51 -25.56
N ALA A 308 8.44 -11.98 -25.63
CA ALA A 308 9.16 -11.78 -26.88
C ALA A 308 10.33 -12.76 -26.97
N LEU A 309 10.32 -13.65 -27.97
CA LEU A 309 11.40 -14.59 -28.26
C LEU A 309 12.05 -14.23 -29.60
N ILE A 310 13.35 -13.96 -29.58
CA ILE A 310 14.15 -13.69 -30.78
C ILE A 310 15.19 -14.79 -30.91
N ALA A 311 14.99 -15.71 -31.85
CA ALA A 311 15.95 -16.76 -32.15
C ALA A 311 17.06 -16.22 -33.08
N SER A 312 18.30 -16.68 -32.87
CA SER A 312 19.43 -16.33 -33.75
C SER A 312 19.27 -17.00 -35.12
N ASP A 313 19.88 -16.39 -36.13
CA ASP A 313 20.06 -16.91 -37.50
C ASP A 313 20.79 -18.27 -37.59
N THR A 314 21.48 -18.67 -36.51
CA THR A 314 22.07 -20.01 -36.36
C THR A 314 21.03 -21.12 -36.19
N VAL A 315 19.81 -20.78 -35.77
CA VAL A 315 18.70 -21.73 -35.61
C VAL A 315 18.07 -22.04 -36.97
N THR A 316 17.81 -23.31 -37.26
CA THR A 316 17.08 -23.71 -38.47
C THR A 316 15.59 -23.41 -38.35
N GLN A 317 14.93 -23.04 -39.45
CA GLN A 317 13.48 -22.80 -39.49
C GLN A 317 12.66 -23.95 -38.90
N ASP A 318 12.97 -25.20 -39.23
CA ASP A 318 12.26 -26.40 -38.74
C ASP A 318 12.33 -26.56 -37.20
N THR A 319 13.53 -26.38 -36.63
CA THR A 319 13.71 -26.38 -35.17
C THR A 319 12.96 -25.21 -34.53
N PHE A 320 12.96 -24.03 -35.16
CA PHE A 320 12.24 -22.86 -34.66
C PHE A 320 10.73 -23.13 -34.64
N ASP A 321 10.13 -23.52 -35.77
CA ASP A 321 8.69 -23.76 -35.89
C ASP A 321 8.22 -24.84 -34.90
N THR A 322 9.00 -25.92 -34.74
CA THR A 322 8.69 -26.99 -33.77
C THR A 322 8.72 -26.48 -32.33
N VAL A 323 9.78 -25.80 -31.93
CA VAL A 323 9.94 -25.35 -30.54
C VAL A 323 8.94 -24.25 -30.19
N ILE A 324 8.66 -23.33 -31.11
CA ILE A 324 7.65 -22.28 -30.90
C ILE A 324 6.26 -22.89 -30.83
N GLY A 325 5.90 -23.80 -31.73
CA GLY A 325 4.60 -24.46 -31.69
C GLY A 325 4.38 -25.27 -30.40
N GLU A 326 5.40 -25.96 -29.89
CA GLU A 326 5.32 -26.62 -28.58
C GLU A 326 5.16 -25.63 -27.43
N LEU A 327 5.90 -24.52 -27.46
CA LEU A 327 5.85 -23.50 -26.42
C LEU A 327 4.50 -22.77 -26.41
N GLU A 328 3.97 -22.36 -27.55
CA GLU A 328 2.65 -21.71 -27.69
C GLU A 328 1.53 -22.60 -27.16
N ASN A 329 1.58 -23.90 -27.44
CA ASN A 329 0.58 -24.85 -26.95
C ASN A 329 0.70 -25.16 -25.45
N ALA A 330 1.90 -25.03 -24.88
CA ALA A 330 2.15 -25.30 -23.46
C ALA A 330 1.90 -24.10 -22.56
N LEU A 331 2.05 -22.88 -23.09
CA LEU A 331 1.93 -21.65 -22.31
C LEU A 331 0.51 -21.44 -21.76
N PRO A 332 0.36 -20.94 -20.52
CA PRO A 332 -0.95 -20.56 -19.99
C PRO A 332 -1.61 -19.47 -20.82
N ARG A 333 -2.95 -19.49 -20.90
CA ARG A 333 -3.76 -18.61 -21.79
C ARG A 333 -3.52 -17.11 -21.63
N LEU A 334 -3.06 -16.66 -20.47
CA LEU A 334 -2.83 -15.24 -20.20
C LEU A 334 -1.55 -14.72 -20.87
N PHE A 335 -0.64 -15.60 -21.28
CA PHE A 335 0.61 -15.19 -21.92
C PHE A 335 0.45 -15.05 -23.43
N SER A 336 1.02 -13.98 -23.98
CA SER A 336 1.08 -13.72 -25.41
C SER A 336 2.51 -13.90 -25.89
N LEU A 337 2.77 -14.91 -26.72
CA LEU A 337 4.10 -15.13 -27.30
C LEU A 337 4.21 -14.49 -28.68
N GLN A 338 5.22 -13.63 -28.85
CA GLN A 338 5.69 -13.17 -30.14
C GLN A 338 7.10 -13.72 -30.38
N ALA A 339 7.22 -14.62 -31.35
CA ALA A 339 8.49 -15.24 -31.71
C ALA A 339 8.96 -14.78 -33.10
N ILE A 340 10.25 -14.45 -33.23
CA ILE A 340 10.87 -14.05 -34.50
C ILE A 340 12.18 -14.83 -34.66
N LEU A 341 12.36 -15.48 -35.81
CA LEU A 341 13.65 -15.99 -36.24
C LEU A 341 14.40 -14.89 -36.99
N THR A 342 15.61 -14.59 -36.54
CA THR A 342 16.45 -13.60 -37.24
C THR A 342 16.76 -14.13 -38.65
N PRO A 343 16.43 -13.38 -39.72
CA PRO A 343 16.71 -13.81 -41.08
C PRO A 343 18.19 -14.09 -41.26
N LYS A 344 18.50 -15.18 -41.97
CA LYS A 344 19.89 -15.45 -42.35
C LYS A 344 20.38 -14.31 -43.25
N PRO A 345 21.61 -13.82 -43.04
CA PRO A 345 22.21 -12.86 -43.97
C PRO A 345 22.15 -13.44 -45.39
N LEU A 346 21.57 -12.70 -46.33
CA LEU A 346 21.54 -13.07 -47.75
C LEU A 346 22.98 -13.05 -48.27
N ILE A 347 23.45 -14.14 -48.85
CA ILE A 347 24.80 -14.25 -49.43
C ILE A 347 24.64 -14.26 -50.95
N ASP A 348 25.35 -13.37 -51.64
CA ASP A 348 25.43 -13.37 -53.10
C ASP A 348 26.10 -14.68 -53.56
N GLY A 349 25.35 -15.47 -54.35
CA GLY A 349 25.77 -16.78 -54.84
C GLY A 349 26.95 -16.75 -55.82
N GLN A 350 27.39 -15.58 -56.30
CA GLN A 350 28.55 -15.44 -57.19
C GLN A 350 29.79 -14.87 -56.48
N THR A 351 29.62 -13.99 -55.50
CA THR A 351 30.73 -13.26 -54.85
C THR A 351 31.00 -13.71 -53.41
N GLY A 352 30.04 -14.38 -52.76
CA GLY A 352 30.14 -14.77 -51.35
C GLY A 352 29.97 -13.60 -50.36
N GLU A 353 29.65 -12.39 -50.83
CA GLU A 353 29.41 -11.22 -50.00
C GLU A 353 27.96 -11.16 -49.48
N ILE A 354 27.78 -10.57 -48.30
CA ILE A 354 26.47 -10.43 -47.67
C ILE A 354 25.69 -9.29 -48.35
N ILE A 355 24.56 -9.60 -48.98
CA ILE A 355 23.62 -8.64 -49.56
C ILE A 355 22.89 -7.92 -48.43
N LEU A 356 23.12 -6.62 -48.27
CA LEU A 356 22.49 -5.83 -47.21
C LEU A 356 22.14 -4.42 -47.71
N PRO A 357 20.84 -4.13 -47.83
CA PRO A 357 20.27 -3.15 -46.90
C PRO A 357 18.81 -3.40 -46.48
N ASP A 358 18.58 -3.29 -45.18
CA ASP A 358 17.29 -3.12 -44.53
C ASP A 358 17.23 -1.73 -43.86
N PHE A 359 16.10 -1.04 -43.98
CA PHE A 359 15.72 0.06 -43.09
C PHE A 359 14.39 -0.30 -42.45
N THR A 360 14.43 -0.55 -41.14
CA THR A 360 13.28 -1.04 -40.38
C THR A 360 12.83 0.04 -39.41
N VAL A 361 11.54 0.33 -39.44
CA VAL A 361 10.90 1.20 -38.46
C VAL A 361 9.78 0.44 -37.77
N THR A 362 9.76 0.48 -36.45
CA THR A 362 8.70 -0.12 -35.64
C THR A 362 8.08 0.94 -34.76
N LYS A 363 6.74 0.95 -34.68
CA LYS A 363 5.97 1.77 -33.74
C LYS A 363 5.22 0.85 -32.79
N SER A 364 5.43 1.02 -31.49
CA SER A 364 4.71 0.30 -30.45
C SER A 364 3.31 0.91 -30.21
N PRO A 365 2.38 0.18 -29.57
CA PRO A 365 1.07 0.73 -29.15
C PRO A 365 1.19 1.98 -28.28
N GLU A 366 2.24 2.07 -27.47
CA GLU A 366 2.54 3.23 -26.60
C GLU A 366 3.08 4.44 -27.39
N GLY A 367 3.25 4.31 -28.72
CA GLY A 367 3.71 5.38 -29.59
C GLY A 367 5.23 5.51 -29.70
N LEU A 368 6.01 4.62 -29.07
CA LEU A 368 7.46 4.61 -29.19
C LEU A 368 7.89 4.11 -30.56
N VAL A 369 8.77 4.88 -31.21
CA VAL A 369 9.26 4.61 -32.57
C VAL A 369 10.73 4.26 -32.53
N GLN A 370 11.05 3.07 -33.01
CA GLN A 370 12.43 2.61 -33.16
C GLN A 370 12.80 2.54 -34.63
N MET A 371 13.86 3.25 -35.00
CA MET A 371 14.43 3.21 -36.35
C MET A 371 15.75 2.45 -36.32
N ARG A 372 15.89 1.43 -37.16
CA ARG A 372 17.10 0.63 -37.34
C ARG A 372 17.41 0.51 -38.83
N GLY A 373 18.65 0.12 -39.13
CA GLY A 373 19.08 -0.12 -40.50
C GLY A 373 20.08 0.91 -41.01
N ARG A 374 20.24 0.97 -42.33
CA ARG A 374 21.32 1.72 -42.98
C ARG A 374 20.80 3.02 -43.61
N LEU A 375 21.57 4.10 -43.46
CA LEU A 375 21.36 5.37 -44.15
C LEU A 375 22.64 5.81 -44.86
N PRO A 376 22.56 6.52 -46.00
CA PRO A 376 23.73 6.67 -46.87
C PRO A 376 24.85 7.55 -46.31
N ASP A 377 24.51 8.59 -45.55
CA ASP A 377 25.45 9.56 -44.99
C ASP A 377 24.87 10.27 -43.75
N ALA A 378 25.70 11.08 -43.09
CA ALA A 378 25.33 11.83 -41.88
C ALA A 378 24.22 12.86 -42.13
N LEU A 379 24.19 13.49 -43.31
CA LEU A 379 23.18 14.48 -43.66
C LEU A 379 21.81 13.81 -43.76
N ARG A 380 21.70 12.73 -44.54
CA ARG A 380 20.47 11.94 -44.72
C ARG A 380 20.01 11.31 -43.40
N LYS A 381 20.94 10.84 -42.57
CA LYS A 381 20.62 10.36 -41.21
C LYS A 381 19.96 11.44 -40.37
N THR A 382 20.48 12.65 -40.41
CA THR A 382 19.91 13.79 -39.69
C THR A 382 18.55 14.18 -40.27
N THR A 383 18.40 14.20 -41.60
CA THR A 383 17.13 14.48 -42.28
C THR A 383 16.03 13.47 -41.91
N VAL A 384 16.33 12.17 -41.96
CA VAL A 384 15.38 11.11 -41.59
C VAL A 384 15.01 11.21 -40.12
N SER A 385 15.97 11.53 -39.24
CA SER A 385 15.70 11.74 -37.80
C SER A 385 14.79 12.94 -37.54
N ALA A 386 15.07 14.08 -38.17
CA ALA A 386 14.27 15.29 -38.02
C ALA A 386 12.85 15.08 -38.59
N TYR A 387 12.74 14.36 -39.70
CA TYR A 387 11.45 14.01 -40.28
C TYR A 387 10.66 13.09 -39.35
N ALA A 388 11.27 12.05 -38.79
CA ALA A 388 10.64 11.21 -37.79
C ALA A 388 10.18 12.05 -36.59
N ALA A 389 11.01 12.96 -36.07
CA ALA A 389 10.67 13.84 -34.94
C ALA A 389 9.45 14.70 -35.23
N SER A 390 9.28 15.16 -36.47
CA SER A 390 8.09 15.91 -36.87
C SER A 390 6.80 15.08 -36.90
N LEU A 391 6.91 13.76 -37.11
CA LEU A 391 5.76 12.86 -37.21
C LEU A 391 5.34 12.28 -35.86
N PHE A 392 6.30 11.97 -34.98
CA PHE A 392 6.07 11.19 -33.76
C PHE A 392 6.43 11.91 -32.46
N GLY A 393 7.04 13.11 -32.55
CA GLY A 393 7.62 13.81 -31.40
C GLY A 393 9.04 13.32 -31.09
N SER A 394 9.91 14.23 -30.64
CA SER A 394 11.33 13.93 -30.41
C SER A 394 11.59 12.94 -29.27
N GLU A 395 10.73 12.93 -28.25
CA GLU A 395 10.89 12.08 -27.05
C GLU A 395 10.56 10.60 -27.32
N SER A 396 9.71 10.36 -28.31
CA SER A 396 9.19 9.02 -28.64
C SER A 396 10.12 8.25 -29.60
N ILE A 397 11.21 8.85 -30.07
CA ILE A 397 12.02 8.30 -31.16
C ILE A 397 13.36 7.81 -30.68
N HIS A 398 13.65 6.56 -31.00
CA HIS A 398 14.95 5.95 -30.79
C HIS A 398 15.62 5.61 -32.13
N ASN A 399 16.57 6.45 -32.54
CA ASN A 399 17.32 6.25 -33.77
C ASN A 399 18.59 5.39 -33.54
N GLN A 400 18.58 4.17 -34.06
CA GLN A 400 19.71 3.23 -34.04
C GLN A 400 20.28 2.97 -35.45
N THR A 401 20.02 3.87 -36.40
CA THR A 401 20.53 3.73 -37.79
C THR A 401 22.05 3.89 -37.86
N ARG A 402 22.65 3.20 -38.83
CA ARG A 402 24.09 3.24 -39.13
C ARG A 402 24.32 3.88 -40.49
N ILE A 403 25.45 4.55 -40.65
CA ILE A 403 25.85 5.16 -41.92
C ILE A 403 26.57 4.09 -42.75
N VAL A 404 26.12 3.85 -43.98
CA VAL A 404 26.71 2.90 -44.92
C VAL A 404 26.60 3.47 -46.33
N GLU A 405 27.71 3.51 -47.06
CA GLU A 405 27.77 3.98 -48.44
C GLU A 405 27.28 2.90 -49.44
N GLY A 406 26.96 3.30 -50.68
CA GLY A 406 26.56 2.37 -51.74
C GLY A 406 25.13 1.82 -51.64
N LEU A 407 24.25 2.48 -50.89
CA LEU A 407 22.83 2.12 -50.83
C LEU A 407 22.10 2.46 -52.15
N PRO A 408 20.99 1.74 -52.49
CA PRO A 408 20.23 1.99 -53.71
C PRO A 408 19.74 3.43 -53.87
N ASP A 409 19.55 3.87 -55.12
CA ASP A 409 18.99 5.20 -55.40
C ASP A 409 17.60 5.37 -54.79
N GLY A 410 17.35 6.57 -54.24
CA GLY A 410 16.07 6.88 -53.58
C GLY A 410 15.89 6.26 -52.19
N TRP A 411 16.91 5.61 -51.61
CA TRP A 411 16.83 4.96 -50.29
C TRP A 411 16.30 5.89 -49.18
N THR A 412 16.76 7.14 -49.15
CA THR A 412 16.27 8.16 -48.19
C THR A 412 14.79 8.45 -48.37
N VAL A 413 14.33 8.56 -49.62
CA VAL A 413 12.92 8.85 -49.92
C VAL A 413 12.03 7.67 -49.52
N ARG A 414 12.48 6.44 -49.78
CA ARG A 414 11.79 5.22 -49.32
C ARG A 414 11.73 5.14 -47.79
N SER A 415 12.83 5.48 -47.12
CA SER A 415 12.91 5.52 -45.65
C SER A 415 11.94 6.55 -45.05
N MET A 416 11.80 7.72 -45.69
CA MET A 416 10.84 8.73 -45.26
C MET A 416 9.39 8.31 -45.56
N ALA A 417 9.12 7.70 -46.71
CA ALA A 417 7.80 7.18 -47.04
C ALA A 417 7.36 6.09 -46.04
N ALA A 418 8.29 5.24 -45.60
CA ALA A 418 8.05 4.26 -44.54
C ALA A 418 7.64 4.92 -43.21
N LEU A 419 8.33 5.98 -42.80
CA LEU A 419 7.97 6.76 -41.61
C LEU A 419 6.58 7.41 -41.73
N GLU A 420 6.27 7.98 -42.89
CA GLU A 420 4.97 8.61 -43.16
C GLU A 420 3.83 7.57 -43.11
N ALA A 421 4.02 6.40 -43.72
CA ALA A 421 3.06 5.30 -43.66
C ALA A 421 2.80 4.84 -42.20
N LEU A 422 3.87 4.68 -41.41
CA LEU A 422 3.78 4.29 -40.01
C LEU A 422 3.12 5.35 -39.12
N SER A 423 3.19 6.63 -39.47
CA SER A 423 2.52 7.72 -38.75
C SER A 423 0.99 7.62 -38.76
N HIS A 424 0.42 6.88 -39.73
CA HIS A 424 -1.02 6.63 -39.80
C HIS A 424 -1.46 5.32 -39.14
N MET A 425 -0.52 4.56 -38.60
CA MET A 425 -0.80 3.35 -37.84
C MET A 425 -0.76 3.64 -36.35
N HIS A 426 -1.56 2.92 -35.58
CA HIS A 426 -1.48 2.96 -34.12
C HIS A 426 -0.19 2.27 -33.69
N ASN A 427 0.03 1.04 -34.14
CA ASN A 427 1.26 0.27 -33.99
C ASN A 427 1.54 -0.54 -35.26
N GLY A 428 2.80 -0.87 -35.50
CA GLY A 428 3.19 -1.63 -36.69
C GLY A 428 4.68 -1.58 -36.99
N SER A 429 5.05 -2.14 -38.13
CA SER A 429 6.41 -2.14 -38.64
C SER A 429 6.42 -1.89 -40.14
N VAL A 430 7.43 -1.16 -40.59
CA VAL A 430 7.76 -1.01 -42.01
C VAL A 430 9.20 -1.46 -42.22
N ILE A 431 9.39 -2.37 -43.17
CA ILE A 431 10.71 -2.88 -43.57
C ILE A 431 10.94 -2.46 -45.01
N VAL A 432 11.97 -1.63 -45.24
CA VAL A 432 12.39 -1.20 -46.56
C VAL A 432 13.54 -2.10 -47.00
N GLN A 433 13.33 -2.83 -48.09
CA GLN A 433 14.32 -3.67 -48.76
C GLN A 433 14.68 -3.06 -50.14
N PRO A 434 15.69 -3.59 -50.86
CA PRO A 434 16.04 -3.09 -52.19
C PRO A 434 14.88 -3.11 -53.19
N ASP A 435 14.11 -4.19 -53.19
CA ASP A 435 13.10 -4.45 -54.23
C ASP A 435 11.66 -4.39 -53.71
N THR A 436 11.46 -4.41 -52.39
CA THR A 436 10.13 -4.38 -51.75
C THR A 436 10.10 -3.47 -50.52
N ILE A 437 8.90 -3.03 -50.15
CA ILE A 437 8.60 -2.41 -48.86
C ILE A 437 7.45 -3.18 -48.21
N ASP A 438 7.72 -3.76 -47.04
CA ASP A 438 6.71 -4.54 -46.31
C ASP A 438 6.14 -3.70 -45.17
N VAL A 439 4.82 -3.50 -45.18
CA VAL A 439 4.11 -2.73 -44.17
C VAL A 439 3.14 -3.62 -43.42
N LYS A 440 3.30 -3.69 -42.10
CA LYS A 440 2.39 -4.44 -41.22
C LYS A 440 1.92 -3.58 -40.06
N GLY A 441 0.68 -3.73 -39.62
CA GLY A 441 0.23 -3.03 -38.42
C GLY A 441 -1.28 -2.88 -38.28
N LYS A 442 -1.67 -2.18 -37.21
CA LYS A 442 -3.07 -1.85 -36.94
C LYS A 442 -3.30 -0.35 -37.00
N SER A 443 -4.50 0.05 -37.41
CA SER A 443 -4.91 1.45 -37.44
C SER A 443 -6.36 1.62 -37.02
N ALA A 444 -6.66 2.75 -36.37
CA ALA A 444 -8.03 3.20 -36.12
C ALA A 444 -8.71 3.77 -37.38
N LYS A 445 -8.01 3.86 -38.52
CA LYS A 445 -8.56 4.41 -39.77
C LYS A 445 -9.08 3.29 -40.67
N LYS A 446 -10.38 3.30 -40.97
CA LYS A 446 -11.04 2.32 -41.88
C LYS A 446 -10.41 2.28 -43.27
N ASN A 447 -9.84 3.38 -43.76
CA ASN A 447 -9.22 3.51 -45.08
C ASN A 447 -7.68 3.43 -45.07
N ILE A 448 -7.07 2.80 -44.05
CA ILE A 448 -5.62 2.77 -43.88
C ILE A 448 -4.86 2.20 -45.09
N SER A 449 -5.36 1.11 -45.70
CA SER A 449 -4.72 0.51 -46.87
C SER A 449 -4.62 1.51 -48.03
N SER A 450 -5.73 2.22 -48.35
CA SER A 450 -5.75 3.25 -49.39
C SER A 450 -4.84 4.45 -49.08
N ILE A 451 -4.71 4.83 -47.80
CA ILE A 451 -3.80 5.90 -47.37
C ILE A 451 -2.35 5.49 -47.66
N ILE A 452 -1.96 4.28 -47.27
CA ILE A 452 -0.60 3.75 -47.46
C ILE A 452 -0.27 3.65 -48.96
N SER A 453 -1.17 3.09 -49.78
CA SER A 453 -0.97 3.00 -51.22
C SER A 453 -0.75 4.38 -51.86
N ARG A 454 -1.50 5.40 -51.42
CA ARG A 454 -1.34 6.77 -51.93
C ARG A 454 -0.01 7.39 -51.53
N ILE A 455 0.45 7.17 -50.29
CA ILE A 455 1.74 7.68 -49.81
C ILE A 455 2.86 7.11 -50.69
N PHE A 456 2.91 5.80 -50.88
CA PHE A 456 3.95 5.20 -51.69
C PHE A 456 3.85 5.61 -53.17
N ALA A 457 2.67 5.58 -53.77
CA ALA A 457 2.49 6.04 -55.15
C ALA A 457 2.98 7.48 -55.37
N THR A 458 2.76 8.37 -54.38
CA THR A 458 3.14 9.78 -54.46
C THR A 458 4.62 10.02 -54.17
N ARG A 459 5.20 9.31 -53.20
CA ARG A 459 6.56 9.57 -52.70
C ARG A 459 7.63 8.80 -53.47
N ILE A 460 7.37 7.55 -53.82
CA ILE A 460 8.37 6.63 -54.39
C ILE A 460 8.05 6.22 -55.84
N GLY A 461 6.86 6.55 -56.33
CA GLY A 461 6.43 6.27 -57.71
C GLY A 461 5.95 4.84 -57.92
N PRO A 462 5.46 4.52 -59.14
CA PRO A 462 4.81 3.24 -59.44
C PRO A 462 5.79 2.05 -59.58
N SER A 463 7.10 2.30 -59.59
CA SER A 463 8.14 1.32 -59.91
C SER A 463 8.64 0.49 -58.72
N VAL A 464 8.12 0.75 -57.52
CA VAL A 464 8.57 0.08 -56.28
C VAL A 464 7.46 -0.83 -55.78
N ASN A 465 7.76 -2.11 -55.61
CA ASN A 465 6.81 -3.06 -55.04
C ASN A 465 6.66 -2.81 -53.54
N PHE A 466 5.44 -2.93 -53.03
CA PHE A 466 5.17 -2.89 -51.61
C PHE A 466 4.07 -3.86 -51.25
N GLU A 467 4.23 -4.55 -50.12
CA GLU A 467 3.24 -5.45 -49.56
C GLU A 467 2.61 -4.81 -48.33
N THR A 468 1.27 -4.89 -48.22
CA THR A 468 0.54 -4.32 -47.10
C THR A 468 -0.28 -5.39 -46.38
N ASP A 469 0.03 -5.61 -45.11
CA ASP A 469 -0.71 -6.45 -44.17
C ASP A 469 -1.16 -5.57 -43.00
N VAL A 470 -2.12 -4.68 -43.29
CA VAL A 470 -2.63 -3.69 -42.33
C VAL A 470 -4.08 -3.94 -42.01
N VAL A 471 -4.41 -3.91 -40.72
CA VAL A 471 -5.75 -4.24 -40.21
C VAL A 471 -6.39 -3.01 -39.57
N TYR A 472 -7.62 -2.72 -39.95
CA TYR A 472 -8.46 -1.76 -39.21
C TYR A 472 -8.95 -2.43 -37.92
N ASP A 473 -8.70 -1.79 -36.78
CA ASP A 473 -9.15 -2.26 -35.47
C ASP A 473 -10.10 -1.21 -34.85
N GLU A 474 -11.37 -1.57 -34.73
CA GLU A 474 -12.42 -0.69 -34.22
C GLU A 474 -12.20 -0.31 -32.74
N LYS A 475 -11.58 -1.20 -31.95
CA LYS A 475 -11.30 -0.95 -30.53
C LYS A 475 -10.36 0.23 -30.31
N LEU A 476 -9.41 0.43 -31.23
CA LEU A 476 -8.49 1.56 -31.21
C LEU A 476 -9.19 2.91 -31.47
N THR A 477 -10.41 2.90 -32.00
CA THR A 477 -11.25 4.09 -32.14
C THR A 477 -11.91 4.46 -30.81
N ILE A 478 -12.25 3.44 -30.01
CA ILE A 478 -12.89 3.58 -28.70
C ILE A 478 -11.85 4.01 -27.64
N GLU A 479 -10.67 3.37 -27.61
CA GLU A 479 -9.58 3.71 -26.67
C GLU A 479 -9.09 5.16 -26.81
N ALA A 480 -9.07 5.71 -28.03
CA ALA A 480 -8.73 7.12 -28.25
C ALA A 480 -9.77 8.11 -27.67
N THR A 481 -10.96 7.60 -27.31
CA THR A 481 -12.06 8.37 -26.71
C THR A 481 -12.08 8.25 -25.18
N GLU A 482 -11.45 7.20 -24.60
CA GLU A 482 -11.47 6.90 -23.16
C GLU A 482 -10.35 7.56 -22.33
N VAL A 483 -9.37 8.22 -22.96
CA VAL A 483 -8.21 8.84 -22.27
C VAL A 483 -8.48 10.30 -21.83
N GLY A 484 -9.74 10.75 -21.85
CA GLY A 484 -10.16 12.10 -21.48
C GLY A 484 -11.19 12.12 -20.34
N LEU A 485 -11.34 13.28 -19.68
CA LEU A 485 -12.48 13.51 -18.79
C LEU A 485 -13.77 13.30 -19.60
N SER A 486 -14.78 12.67 -18.99
CA SER A 486 -16.10 12.62 -19.61
C SER A 486 -16.63 14.05 -19.82
N ASP A 487 -17.44 14.27 -20.85
CA ASP A 487 -18.02 15.59 -21.14
C ASP A 487 -18.70 16.20 -19.90
N ALA A 488 -19.39 15.37 -19.11
CA ALA A 488 -20.07 15.75 -17.87
C ALA A 488 -19.10 16.09 -16.72
N ASP A 489 -17.98 15.36 -16.61
CA ASP A 489 -16.94 15.69 -15.63
C ASP A 489 -16.21 16.98 -16.01
N CYS A 490 -15.99 17.22 -17.30
CA CYS A 490 -15.44 18.46 -17.83
C CYS A 490 -16.34 19.66 -17.49
N GLU A 491 -17.65 19.56 -17.76
CA GLU A 491 -18.63 20.57 -17.39
C GLU A 491 -18.55 20.90 -15.90
N LYS A 492 -18.58 19.88 -15.04
CA LYS A 492 -18.51 20.02 -13.58
C LYS A 492 -17.24 20.73 -13.11
N GLN A 493 -16.09 20.41 -13.70
CA GLN A 493 -14.82 21.07 -13.36
C GLN A 493 -14.80 22.53 -13.80
N ILE A 494 -15.29 22.84 -15.01
CA ILE A 494 -15.40 24.22 -15.50
C ILE A 494 -16.35 25.03 -14.60
N THR A 495 -17.51 24.46 -14.22
CA THR A 495 -18.44 25.09 -13.26
C THR A 495 -17.77 25.35 -11.92
N ALA A 496 -16.96 24.42 -11.40
CA ALA A 496 -16.23 24.61 -10.14
C ALA A 496 -15.21 25.75 -10.24
N VAL A 497 -14.47 25.85 -11.36
CA VAL A 497 -13.54 26.95 -11.62
C VAL A 497 -14.26 28.29 -11.64
N LEU A 498 -15.39 28.38 -12.36
CA LEU A 498 -16.19 29.60 -12.46
C LEU A 498 -16.89 29.98 -11.14
N GLY A 499 -17.22 29.00 -10.30
CA GLY A 499 -17.74 29.21 -8.95
C GLY A 499 -16.70 29.77 -7.99
N ALA A 500 -15.43 29.40 -8.15
CA ALA A 500 -14.33 29.90 -7.32
C ALA A 500 -13.76 31.24 -7.83
N ARG A 501 -13.69 31.44 -9.15
CA ARG A 501 -13.11 32.63 -9.80
C ARG A 501 -13.94 33.04 -11.01
N LYS A 502 -14.51 34.25 -10.97
CA LYS A 502 -15.32 34.80 -12.06
C LYS A 502 -14.46 35.35 -13.20
N ILE A 503 -15.00 35.32 -14.42
CA ILE A 503 -14.44 36.04 -15.57
C ILE A 503 -14.99 37.46 -15.55
N ASN A 504 -14.10 38.43 -15.31
CA ASN A 504 -14.42 39.86 -15.30
C ASN A 504 -14.12 40.51 -16.66
N PHE A 505 -14.87 41.57 -16.94
CA PHE A 505 -14.79 42.34 -18.16
C PHE A 505 -14.68 43.82 -17.84
N ALA A 506 -14.00 44.57 -18.69
CA ALA A 506 -13.90 46.02 -18.55
C ALA A 506 -15.31 46.67 -18.52
N PRO A 507 -15.49 47.82 -17.83
CA PRO A 507 -16.78 48.47 -17.69
C PRO A 507 -17.48 48.69 -19.03
N SER A 508 -18.75 48.28 -19.11
CA SER A 508 -19.60 48.38 -20.31
C SER A 508 -18.98 47.78 -21.60
N SER A 509 -18.08 46.79 -21.45
CA SER A 509 -17.35 46.18 -22.55
C SER A 509 -17.38 44.66 -22.50
N SER A 510 -17.08 44.03 -23.64
CA SER A 510 -16.80 42.61 -23.81
C SER A 510 -15.31 42.27 -23.73
N SER A 511 -14.44 43.27 -23.48
CA SER A 511 -13.01 43.03 -23.27
C SER A 511 -12.77 42.35 -21.93
N ILE A 512 -12.16 41.17 -21.97
CA ILE A 512 -11.78 40.40 -20.78
C ILE A 512 -10.66 41.12 -20.04
N GLU A 513 -10.76 41.23 -18.72
CA GLU A 513 -9.69 41.83 -17.90
C GLU A 513 -8.48 40.90 -17.78
N GLU A 514 -7.29 41.47 -17.68
CA GLU A 514 -6.02 40.71 -17.59
C GLU A 514 -6.02 39.73 -16.42
N ALA A 515 -6.58 40.11 -15.27
CA ALA A 515 -6.70 39.26 -14.09
C ALA A 515 -7.58 38.01 -14.32
N SER A 516 -8.45 38.02 -15.34
CA SER A 516 -9.34 36.90 -15.69
C SER A 516 -8.72 35.95 -16.71
N LEU A 517 -7.59 36.31 -17.33
CA LEU A 517 -6.92 35.45 -18.32
C LEU A 517 -6.48 34.12 -17.71
N GLY A 518 -6.01 34.12 -16.45
CA GLY A 518 -5.62 32.88 -15.75
C GLY A 518 -6.79 31.93 -15.49
N VAL A 519 -8.02 32.44 -15.39
CA VAL A 519 -9.24 31.60 -15.29
C VAL A 519 -9.50 30.92 -16.64
N ILE A 520 -9.31 31.66 -17.74
CA ILE A 520 -9.47 31.13 -19.11
C ILE A 520 -8.36 30.12 -19.42
N ASP A 521 -7.14 30.34 -18.95
CA ASP A 521 -6.05 29.35 -19.04
C ASP A 521 -6.43 28.04 -18.34
N THR A 522 -6.97 28.13 -17.11
CA THR A 522 -7.42 26.95 -16.37
C THR A 522 -8.56 26.22 -17.09
N ILE A 523 -9.51 26.96 -17.67
CA ILE A 523 -10.62 26.36 -18.45
C ILE A 523 -10.08 25.71 -19.73
N ALA A 524 -9.11 26.33 -20.40
CA ALA A 524 -8.48 25.75 -21.58
C ALA A 524 -7.73 24.45 -21.26
N GLU A 525 -7.05 24.36 -20.12
CA GLU A 525 -6.41 23.13 -19.64
C GLU A 525 -7.43 21.99 -19.47
N ILE A 526 -8.58 22.27 -18.84
CA ILE A 526 -9.66 21.28 -18.70
C ILE A 526 -10.20 20.85 -20.07
N LEU A 527 -10.41 21.80 -20.99
CA LEU A 527 -10.95 21.52 -22.32
C LEU A 527 -9.98 20.75 -23.23
N ILE A 528 -8.69 20.69 -22.92
CA ILE A 528 -7.73 19.81 -23.60
C ILE A 528 -8.04 18.34 -23.30
N GLU A 529 -8.54 18.03 -22.11
CA GLU A 529 -8.88 16.68 -21.67
C GLU A 529 -10.23 16.20 -22.24
N CYS A 530 -11.06 17.09 -22.81
CA CYS A 530 -12.32 16.75 -23.47
C CYS A 530 -12.45 17.44 -24.85
N PRO A 531 -11.60 17.08 -25.84
CA PRO A 531 -11.46 17.81 -27.10
C PRO A 531 -12.66 17.68 -28.07
N SER A 532 -13.63 16.81 -27.74
CA SER A 532 -14.81 16.51 -28.56
C SER A 532 -16.13 16.97 -27.94
N ALA A 533 -16.08 17.55 -26.73
CA ALA A 533 -17.26 17.93 -25.95
C ALA A 533 -17.99 19.14 -26.57
N PRO A 534 -19.30 19.04 -26.84
CA PRO A 534 -20.06 20.16 -27.36
C PRO A 534 -20.54 21.08 -26.23
N PHE A 535 -20.03 22.31 -26.17
CA PHE A 535 -20.33 23.27 -25.10
C PHE A 535 -21.04 24.53 -25.61
N GLU A 536 -22.05 24.98 -24.87
CA GLU A 536 -22.59 26.33 -24.97
C GLU A 536 -21.95 27.23 -23.91
N ILE A 537 -21.44 28.38 -24.34
CA ILE A 537 -20.90 29.46 -23.51
C ILE A 537 -22.01 30.50 -23.37
N ALA A 538 -22.69 30.50 -22.23
CA ALA A 538 -23.82 31.37 -21.95
C ALA A 538 -23.35 32.65 -21.21
N GLY A 539 -23.62 33.81 -21.79
CA GLY A 539 -23.33 35.11 -21.19
C GLY A 539 -24.57 35.74 -20.55
N HIS A 540 -24.43 36.27 -19.34
CA HIS A 540 -25.49 36.95 -18.61
C HIS A 540 -25.07 38.34 -18.10
N THR A 541 -26.02 39.27 -18.05
CA THR A 541 -25.86 40.60 -17.46
C THR A 541 -26.77 40.77 -16.23
N ASP A 542 -26.56 41.83 -15.47
CA ASP A 542 -27.55 42.30 -14.51
C ASP A 542 -28.66 43.10 -15.22
N SER A 543 -29.64 43.57 -14.45
CA SER A 543 -30.78 44.35 -14.97
C SER A 543 -30.49 45.85 -15.17
N GLN A 544 -29.22 46.27 -15.17
CA GLN A 544 -28.85 47.67 -15.40
C GLN A 544 -28.62 47.87 -16.90
N GLY A 545 -29.45 48.70 -17.53
CA GLY A 545 -29.36 48.98 -18.96
C GLY A 545 -30.68 48.68 -19.68
N GLY A 546 -30.66 48.85 -21.00
CA GLY A 546 -31.77 48.42 -21.85
C GLY A 546 -31.61 46.95 -22.23
N GLU A 547 -32.72 46.21 -22.30
CA GLU A 547 -32.75 44.78 -22.66
C GLU A 547 -31.89 44.44 -23.89
N GLU A 548 -32.03 45.22 -24.97
CA GLU A 548 -31.27 45.01 -26.22
C GLU A 548 -29.76 45.27 -26.04
N SER A 549 -29.41 46.27 -25.24
CA SER A 549 -28.01 46.58 -24.89
C SER A 549 -27.40 45.45 -24.05
N ASN A 550 -28.17 44.90 -23.12
CA ASN A 550 -27.76 43.83 -22.23
C ASN A 550 -27.61 42.50 -22.98
N LYS A 551 -28.49 42.23 -23.93
CA LYS A 551 -28.37 41.10 -24.86
C LYS A 551 -27.13 41.20 -25.76
N THR A 552 -26.89 42.38 -26.34
CA THR A 552 -25.70 42.62 -27.16
C THR A 552 -24.41 42.47 -26.35
N LEU A 553 -24.38 43.02 -25.13
CA LEU A 553 -23.22 42.96 -24.24
C LEU A 553 -22.91 41.53 -23.78
N SER A 554 -23.93 40.78 -23.35
CA SER A 554 -23.77 39.36 -22.97
C SER A 554 -23.29 38.49 -24.13
N GLN A 555 -23.82 38.69 -25.34
CA GLN A 555 -23.35 37.98 -26.54
C GLN A 555 -21.88 38.28 -26.80
N GLY A 556 -21.50 39.56 -26.82
CA GLY A 556 -20.11 39.96 -27.05
C GLY A 556 -19.15 39.38 -26.00
N ARG A 557 -19.59 39.23 -24.74
CA ARG A 557 -18.80 38.60 -23.68
C ARG A 557 -18.62 37.10 -23.89
N ALA A 558 -19.67 36.39 -24.27
CA ALA A 558 -19.59 34.98 -24.61
C ALA A 558 -18.67 34.74 -25.83
N ASP A 559 -18.78 35.59 -26.86
CA ASP A 559 -17.91 35.57 -28.04
C ASP A 559 -16.44 35.83 -27.69
N ALA A 560 -16.18 36.78 -26.78
CA ALA A 560 -14.83 37.08 -26.32
C ALA A 560 -14.18 35.88 -25.61
N VAL A 561 -14.93 35.15 -24.79
CA VAL A 561 -14.45 33.91 -24.14
C VAL A 561 -14.16 32.83 -25.17
N LEU A 562 -15.06 32.63 -26.15
CA LEU A 562 -14.85 31.67 -27.24
C LEU A 562 -13.58 32.00 -28.05
N ALA A 563 -13.39 33.29 -28.38
CA ALA A 563 -12.20 33.76 -29.09
C ALA A 563 -10.92 33.58 -28.27
N ALA A 564 -10.96 33.81 -26.95
CA ALA A 564 -9.84 33.62 -26.05
C ALA A 564 -9.42 32.14 -25.93
N LEU A 565 -10.39 31.21 -25.98
CA LEU A 565 -10.13 29.76 -26.05
C LEU A 565 -9.54 29.35 -27.40
N LEU A 566 -10.04 29.93 -28.51
CA LEU A 566 -9.48 29.68 -29.83
C LEU A 566 -8.00 30.12 -29.93
N GLN A 567 -7.64 31.27 -29.35
CA GLN A 567 -6.25 31.74 -29.27
C GLN A 567 -5.34 30.77 -28.50
N ARG A 568 -5.89 30.01 -27.56
CA ARG A 568 -5.21 28.94 -26.80
C ARG A 568 -5.21 27.60 -27.53
N ARG A 569 -5.60 27.58 -28.81
CA ARG A 569 -5.65 26.40 -29.68
C ARG A 569 -6.67 25.34 -29.25
N ILE A 570 -7.68 25.73 -28.47
CA ILE A 570 -8.82 24.85 -28.17
C ILE A 570 -9.70 24.73 -29.42
N ARG A 571 -10.16 23.51 -29.71
CA ARG A 571 -11.08 23.25 -30.82
C ARG A 571 -12.46 23.76 -30.47
N THR A 572 -12.84 24.90 -31.06
CA THR A 572 -14.14 25.54 -30.80
C THR A 572 -15.25 25.14 -31.80
N ALA A 573 -14.96 24.21 -32.72
CA ALA A 573 -15.90 23.85 -33.81
C ALA A 573 -17.24 23.27 -33.32
N LYS A 574 -17.27 22.69 -32.11
CA LYS A 574 -18.48 22.17 -31.46
C LYS A 574 -18.97 23.06 -30.32
N MET A 575 -18.42 24.27 -30.20
CA MET A 575 -18.80 25.22 -29.16
C MET A 575 -19.67 26.34 -29.74
N LYS A 576 -20.61 26.83 -28.95
CA LYS A 576 -21.51 27.91 -29.32
C LYS A 576 -21.51 28.98 -28.24
N SER A 577 -21.46 30.26 -28.61
CA SER A 577 -21.61 31.38 -27.68
C SER A 577 -23.02 31.98 -27.79
N VAL A 578 -23.70 32.16 -26.66
CA VAL A 578 -25.06 32.70 -26.61
C VAL A 578 -25.19 33.75 -25.50
N GLY A 579 -25.66 34.95 -25.86
CA GLY A 579 -25.97 36.02 -24.92
C GLY A 579 -27.43 36.00 -24.49
N TYR A 580 -27.68 35.83 -23.20
CA TYR A 580 -29.03 35.78 -22.59
C TYR A 580 -29.49 37.12 -22.02
N GLY A 581 -28.62 38.14 -21.99
CA GLY A 581 -28.89 39.42 -21.34
C GLY A 581 -29.27 39.23 -19.87
N GLU A 582 -30.33 39.90 -19.44
CA GLU A 582 -30.82 39.90 -18.05
C GLU A 582 -31.98 38.92 -17.80
N VAL A 583 -32.39 38.14 -18.80
CA VAL A 583 -33.64 37.37 -18.81
C VAL A 583 -33.66 36.22 -17.77
N ASN A 584 -32.48 35.72 -17.38
CA ASN A 584 -32.32 34.60 -16.45
C ASN A 584 -31.45 34.99 -15.23
N PRO A 585 -31.97 35.80 -14.28
CA PRO A 585 -31.23 36.17 -13.07
C PRO A 585 -31.17 35.00 -12.08
N ILE A 586 -30.01 34.82 -11.46
CA ILE A 586 -29.78 33.81 -10.40
C ILE A 586 -29.80 34.42 -8.99
N ALA A 587 -29.81 35.76 -8.90
CA ALA A 587 -29.82 36.51 -7.66
C ALA A 587 -30.62 37.83 -7.81
N ASP A 588 -30.92 38.46 -6.68
CA ASP A 588 -31.71 39.70 -6.64
C ASP A 588 -30.95 40.90 -7.24
N ASN A 589 -31.48 41.46 -8.34
CA ASN A 589 -30.92 42.64 -9.01
C ASN A 589 -31.02 43.93 -8.20
N SER A 590 -31.79 43.96 -7.10
CA SER A 590 -31.89 45.13 -6.23
C SER A 590 -30.59 45.42 -5.47
N THR A 591 -29.80 44.37 -5.18
CA THR A 591 -28.53 44.44 -4.42
C THR A 591 -27.32 44.46 -5.34
N GLU A 592 -26.22 45.10 -4.93
CA GLU A 592 -24.98 45.06 -5.75
C GLU A 592 -24.39 43.66 -5.79
N GLU A 593 -24.48 42.93 -4.69
CA GLU A 593 -24.03 41.55 -4.56
C GLU A 593 -24.78 40.63 -5.53
N GLY A 594 -26.11 40.78 -5.63
CA GLY A 594 -26.93 40.00 -6.56
C GLY A 594 -26.69 40.38 -8.02
N ARG A 595 -26.53 41.67 -8.33
CA ARG A 595 -26.11 42.10 -9.68
C ARG A 595 -24.76 41.50 -10.08
N ALA A 596 -23.79 41.50 -9.16
CA ALA A 596 -22.49 40.88 -9.39
C ALA A 596 -22.56 39.35 -9.60
N GLN A 597 -23.57 38.67 -9.05
CA GLN A 597 -23.83 37.25 -9.35
C GLN A 597 -24.49 37.06 -10.71
N ASN A 598 -25.39 37.95 -11.12
CA ASN A 598 -26.06 37.88 -12.43
C ASN A 598 -25.10 38.16 -13.60
N ARG A 599 -24.08 39.00 -13.41
CA ARG A 599 -22.98 39.21 -14.37
C ARG A 599 -22.04 37.99 -14.39
N ARG A 600 -22.32 36.99 -15.23
CA ARG A 600 -21.57 35.72 -15.25
C ARG A 600 -21.46 35.09 -16.65
N ILE A 601 -20.54 34.13 -16.75
CA ILE A 601 -20.39 33.21 -17.86
C ILE A 601 -20.67 31.81 -17.34
N GLU A 602 -21.44 31.02 -18.08
CA GLU A 602 -21.70 29.61 -17.80
C GLU A 602 -21.28 28.75 -18.98
N PHE A 603 -20.88 27.51 -18.69
CA PHE A 603 -20.64 26.48 -19.68
C PHE A 603 -21.66 25.38 -19.46
N SER A 604 -22.34 24.95 -20.52
CA SER A 604 -23.27 23.83 -20.46
C SER A 604 -23.11 22.90 -21.65
N LEU A 605 -23.34 21.60 -21.46
CA LEU A 605 -23.29 20.65 -22.57
C LEU A 605 -24.48 20.83 -23.52
N ILE A 606 -24.20 20.90 -24.82
CA ILE A 606 -25.24 20.90 -25.84
C ILE A 606 -25.71 19.46 -26.00
N GLN A 607 -26.92 19.16 -25.53
CA GLN A 607 -27.54 17.86 -25.78
C GLN A 607 -27.95 17.79 -27.25
N GLU A 608 -27.36 16.86 -28.00
CA GLU A 608 -27.87 16.48 -29.33
C GLU A 608 -29.24 15.83 -29.11
N THR A 609 -30.31 16.57 -29.35
CA THR A 609 -31.62 15.95 -29.54
C THR A 609 -31.51 15.07 -30.77
N SER A 610 -31.59 13.75 -30.57
CA SER A 610 -31.75 12.77 -31.64
C SER A 610 -33.04 13.09 -32.39
N ASP A 611 -32.93 13.88 -33.44
CA ASP A 611 -33.99 14.09 -34.42
C ASP A 611 -33.99 12.84 -35.30
N ASP A 612 -34.76 11.82 -34.89
CA ASP A 612 -35.15 10.71 -35.77
C ASP A 612 -36.03 11.30 -36.88
N GLY A 613 -35.42 11.54 -38.04
CA GLY A 613 -36.06 11.94 -39.30
C GLY A 613 -35.67 11.03 -40.45
#